data_AF-A0A9X3F057-F1
#
_entry.id   AF-A0A9X3F057-F1
#
_cell.length_a   1.000
_cell.length_b   1.000
_cell.length_c   1.000
_cell.angle_alpha   90.00
_cell.angle_beta   90.00
_cell.angle_gamma   90.00
#
_symmetry.space_group_name_H-M   'P 1'
#
loop_
_entity.id
_entity.type
_entity.pdbx_description
1 polymer ?
#
loop_
_entity_poly.entity_id
_entity_poly.type
_entity_poly.pdbx_seq_one_letter_code
_entity_poly.pdbx_strand_id
1 'polypeptide(L)'
;MTGPPQSSVRMRGSTHALARRYSAWLDPRQTTVARYKLAMPQFILEDFNLENAERRLCIEALERAGNIVGAAKLLGITRHAMKRRIIKLRLDWTRGAAPPRTPSSGSTGPS
;
A
#
# COMPACT_ATOMS: atom_id res chain seq x y z
N MET A 1 -2.98 -8.15 -72.03
CA MET A 1 -4.30 -8.08 -71.36
C MET A 1 -4.41 -9.39 -70.58
N THR A 2 -4.22 -9.50 -69.27
CA THR A 2 -4.66 -8.72 -68.11
C THR A 2 -3.76 -9.12 -66.93
N GLY A 3 -3.28 -8.15 -66.14
CA GLY A 3 -2.28 -8.34 -65.07
C GLY A 3 -2.85 -8.93 -63.76
N PRO A 4 -1.96 -9.42 -62.87
CA PRO A 4 -2.34 -9.97 -61.57
C PRO A 4 -2.74 -8.86 -60.56
N PRO A 5 -3.72 -9.12 -59.67
CA PRO A 5 -4.15 -8.13 -58.68
C PRO A 5 -3.09 -7.94 -57.59
N GLN A 6 -2.71 -6.67 -57.40
CA GLN A 6 -1.83 -6.21 -56.33
C GLN A 6 -2.47 -6.49 -54.96
N SER A 7 -1.86 -7.38 -54.18
CA SER A 7 -2.16 -7.53 -52.76
C SER A 7 -1.09 -6.79 -51.96
N SER A 8 -1.36 -5.50 -51.80
CA SER A 8 -0.65 -4.59 -50.88
C SER A 8 -0.96 -5.01 -49.44
N VAL A 9 -0.07 -5.79 -48.82
CA VAL A 9 -0.10 -6.00 -47.37
C VAL A 9 0.90 -5.05 -46.72
N ARG A 10 0.33 -3.94 -46.25
CA ARG A 10 0.93 -2.95 -45.34
C ARG A 10 1.73 -3.62 -44.22
N MET A 11 2.96 -3.14 -44.04
CA MET A 11 3.60 -3.10 -42.72
C MET A 11 2.63 -2.48 -41.71
N ARG A 12 2.30 -3.20 -40.64
CA ARG A 12 1.77 -2.60 -39.41
C ARG A 12 2.94 -2.47 -38.44
N GLY A 13 3.52 -1.27 -38.45
CA GLY A 13 4.29 -0.80 -37.31
C GLY A 13 3.38 -0.46 -36.12
N SER A 14 4.06 -0.03 -35.07
CA SER A 14 3.56 0.76 -33.95
C SER A 14 3.01 -0.02 -32.76
N THR A 15 3.97 -0.56 -32.00
CA THR A 15 4.01 -0.51 -30.55
C THR A 15 3.69 0.91 -30.06
N HIS A 16 2.43 1.26 -29.77
CA HIS A 16 2.08 2.34 -28.84
C HIS A 16 0.56 2.39 -28.59
N ALA A 17 0.02 1.37 -27.91
CA ALA A 17 -1.37 1.36 -27.49
C ALA A 17 -1.50 1.08 -25.99
N LEU A 18 -0.96 1.95 -25.13
CA LEU A 18 -1.22 1.94 -23.68
C LEU A 18 -1.06 3.31 -22.99
N ALA A 19 -1.08 4.43 -23.74
CA ALA A 19 -0.81 5.76 -23.19
C ALA A 19 -1.94 6.78 -23.40
N ARG A 20 -3.22 6.35 -23.37
CA ARG A 20 -4.36 7.28 -23.48
C ARG A 20 -5.44 7.04 -22.43
N ARG A 21 -5.04 6.92 -21.15
CA ARG A 21 -6.01 6.86 -20.06
C ARG A 21 -5.58 7.51 -18.73
N TYR A 22 -4.51 8.30 -18.71
CA TYR A 22 -4.02 8.99 -17.51
C TYR A 22 -3.63 10.45 -17.79
N SER A 23 -4.55 11.25 -18.32
CA SER A 23 -4.32 12.71 -18.49
C SER A 23 -5.51 13.53 -18.03
N ALA A 24 -6.23 13.08 -17.00
CA ALA A 24 -7.41 13.75 -16.45
C ALA A 24 -7.39 13.86 -14.91
N TRP A 25 -6.22 13.86 -14.28
CA TRP A 25 -6.11 13.91 -12.80
C TRP A 25 -5.17 14.97 -12.24
N LEU A 26 -4.62 15.87 -13.06
CA LEU A 26 -3.91 17.04 -12.56
C LEU A 26 -4.56 18.30 -13.14
N ASP A 27 -5.58 18.79 -12.45
CA ASP A 27 -6.07 20.16 -12.58
C ASP A 27 -5.11 21.09 -11.79
N PRO A 28 -4.35 22.00 -12.45
CA PRO A 28 -3.34 22.82 -11.78
C PRO A 28 -3.93 23.97 -10.94
N ARG A 29 -5.26 24.11 -10.86
CA ARG A 29 -5.92 25.24 -10.17
C ARG A 29 -6.38 24.96 -8.74
N GLN A 30 -6.06 23.78 -8.18
CA GLN A 30 -6.41 23.41 -6.80
C GLN A 30 -5.25 23.50 -5.79
N THR A 31 -4.30 24.41 -5.99
CA THR A 31 -3.36 24.82 -4.93
C THR A 31 -4.00 25.85 -4.01
N THR A 32 -4.99 25.42 -3.23
CA THR A 32 -5.25 26.07 -1.94
C THR A 32 -4.55 25.25 -0.88
N VAL A 33 -3.56 25.88 -0.23
CA VAL A 33 -2.86 25.35 0.94
C VAL A 33 -3.82 25.34 2.13
N ALA A 34 -4.83 24.48 2.07
CA ALA A 34 -5.58 24.08 3.24
C ALA A 34 -4.59 23.41 4.18
N ARG A 35 -4.12 24.20 5.15
CA ARG A 35 -3.39 23.75 6.32
C ARG A 35 -4.16 22.56 6.88
N TYR A 36 -3.68 21.36 6.61
CA TYR A 36 -4.20 20.14 7.19
C TYR A 36 -3.86 20.20 8.68
N LYS A 37 -4.72 20.86 9.44
CA LYS A 37 -4.81 20.74 10.89
C LYS A 37 -5.44 19.38 11.27
N LEU A 38 -5.27 18.37 10.40
CA LEU A 38 -5.44 16.98 10.75
C LEU A 38 -4.24 16.67 11.63
N ALA A 39 -4.49 16.42 12.91
CA ALA A 39 -3.50 16.06 13.90
C ALA A 39 -2.55 15.02 13.27
N MET A 40 -1.40 15.48 12.79
CA MET A 40 -0.36 14.58 12.34
C MET A 40 0.20 14.00 13.63
N PRO A 41 0.01 12.69 13.88
CA PRO A 41 0.58 12.09 15.07
C PRO A 41 2.08 12.33 15.03
N GLN A 42 2.57 13.10 15.99
CA GLN A 42 3.98 13.38 16.17
C GLN A 42 4.63 12.10 16.71
N PHE A 43 5.20 11.29 15.82
CA PHE A 43 5.99 10.13 16.21
C PHE A 43 7.41 10.60 16.51
N ILE A 44 7.70 10.74 17.81
CA ILE A 44 9.07 10.96 18.29
C ILE A 44 9.83 9.65 18.10
N LEU A 45 10.84 9.66 17.22
CA LEU A 45 11.80 8.56 17.11
C LEU A 45 12.76 8.67 18.29
N GLU A 46 12.58 7.81 19.30
CA GLU A 46 13.45 7.70 20.47
C GLU A 46 14.90 7.34 20.06
N ASP A 47 15.03 6.61 18.94
CA ASP A 47 16.27 6.27 18.28
C ASP A 47 16.25 6.73 16.82
N PHE A 48 17.35 7.28 16.30
CA PHE A 48 17.53 7.59 14.86
C PHE A 48 17.65 6.32 13.98
N ASN A 49 17.02 5.22 14.39
CA ASN A 49 16.98 3.98 13.67
C ASN A 49 15.68 3.87 12.87
N LEU A 50 15.74 4.35 11.63
CA LEU A 50 14.63 4.29 10.68
C LEU A 50 14.10 2.85 10.50
N GLU A 51 14.98 1.85 10.56
CA GLU A 51 14.60 0.45 10.42
C GLU A 51 13.73 -0.02 11.60
N ASN A 52 14.06 0.39 12.83
CA ASN A 52 13.27 0.04 14.01
C ASN A 52 11.89 0.72 14.00
N ALA A 53 11.84 2.00 13.63
CA ALA A 53 10.58 2.71 13.47
C ALA A 53 9.70 2.07 12.39
N GLU A 54 10.30 1.70 11.25
CA GLU A 54 9.62 1.01 10.16
C GLU A 54 9.08 -0.35 10.61
N ARG A 55 9.87 -1.11 11.38
CA ARG A 55 9.48 -2.39 11.97
C ARG A 55 8.23 -2.24 12.85
N ARG A 56 8.25 -1.33 13.81
CA ARG A 56 7.11 -1.07 14.72
C ARG A 56 5.85 -0.72 13.93
N LEU A 57 5.97 0.20 12.98
CA LEU A 57 4.84 0.65 12.16
C LEU A 57 4.24 -0.48 11.31
N CYS A 58 5.08 -1.37 10.75
CA CYS A 58 4.61 -2.52 9.98
C CYS A 58 3.89 -3.56 10.86
N ILE A 59 4.38 -3.81 12.08
CA ILE A 59 3.75 -4.72 13.04
C ILE A 59 2.36 -4.20 13.42
N GLU A 60 2.26 -2.96 13.86
CA GLU A 60 1.00 -2.30 14.24
C GLU A 60 -0.04 -2.36 13.11
N ALA A 61 0.38 -2.09 11.88
CA ALA A 61 -0.51 -2.17 10.72
C ALA A 61 -0.98 -3.60 10.42
N LEU A 62 -0.11 -4.60 10.60
CA LEU A 62 -0.46 -6.01 10.40
C LEU A 62 -1.42 -6.50 11.48
N GLU A 63 -1.17 -6.18 12.74
CA GLU A 63 -2.04 -6.53 13.87
C GLU A 63 -3.42 -5.89 13.72
N ARG A 64 -3.46 -4.59 13.40
CA ARG A 64 -4.73 -3.85 13.25
C ARG A 64 -5.57 -4.33 12.07
N ALA A 65 -4.95 -4.76 10.97
CA ALA A 65 -5.67 -5.23 9.79
C ALA A 65 -5.96 -6.74 9.78
N GLY A 66 -5.16 -7.54 10.51
CA GLY A 66 -5.19 -9.01 10.47
C GLY A 66 -4.81 -9.63 9.11
N ASN A 67 -4.52 -8.82 8.09
CA ASN A 67 -4.17 -9.29 6.76
C ASN A 67 -3.26 -8.29 6.02
N ILE A 68 -2.43 -8.81 5.11
CA ILE A 68 -1.40 -8.03 4.40
C ILE A 68 -2.01 -6.93 3.52
N VAL A 69 -3.18 -7.18 2.91
CA VAL A 69 -3.81 -6.22 2.00
C VAL A 69 -4.36 -5.01 2.78
N GLY A 70 -4.99 -5.26 3.92
CA GLY A 70 -5.48 -4.23 4.83
C GLY A 70 -4.34 -3.44 5.44
N ALA A 71 -3.27 -4.11 5.90
CA ALA A 71 -2.10 -3.43 6.44
C ALA A 71 -1.45 -2.49 5.41
N ALA A 72 -1.30 -2.96 4.16
CA ALA A 72 -0.79 -2.13 3.07
C ALA A 72 -1.67 -0.90 2.80
N LYS A 73 -3.00 -1.03 2.89
CA LYS A 73 -3.94 0.10 2.77
C LYS A 73 -3.79 1.10 3.91
N LEU A 74 -3.63 0.64 5.16
CA LEU A 74 -3.41 1.51 6.33
C LEU A 74 -2.13 2.33 6.19
N LEU A 75 -1.09 1.74 5.62
CA LEU A 75 0.20 2.40 5.40
C LEU A 75 0.25 3.21 4.09
N GLY A 76 -0.78 3.15 3.25
CA GLY A 76 -0.80 3.84 1.95
C GLY A 76 0.22 3.29 0.93
N ILE A 77 0.63 2.03 1.05
CA ILE A 77 1.60 1.37 0.15
C ILE A 77 0.96 0.23 -0.63
N THR A 78 1.66 -0.28 -1.65
CA THR A 78 1.20 -1.47 -2.37
C THR A 78 1.42 -2.75 -1.57
N ARG A 79 0.61 -3.78 -1.85
CA ARG A 79 0.80 -5.13 -1.28
C ARG A 79 2.22 -5.68 -1.53
N HIS A 80 2.80 -5.39 -2.70
CA HIS A 80 4.16 -5.81 -3.03
C HIS A 80 5.20 -5.12 -2.15
N ALA A 81 5.05 -3.81 -1.93
CA ALA A 81 5.91 -3.08 -1.00
C ALA A 81 5.80 -3.66 0.42
N MET A 82 4.59 -3.97 0.88
CA MET A 82 4.37 -4.58 2.19
C MET A 82 5.07 -5.95 2.34
N LYS A 83 4.94 -6.83 1.33
CA LYS A 83 5.66 -8.11 1.31
C LYS A 83 7.17 -7.94 1.39
N ARG A 84 7.74 -6.97 0.66
CA ARG A 84 9.18 -6.70 0.71
C ARG A 84 9.62 -6.24 2.10
N ARG A 85 8.81 -5.44 2.79
CA ARG A 85 9.10 -4.98 4.17
C ARG A 85 9.10 -6.13 5.16
N ILE A 86 8.14 -7.07 5.06
CA ILE A 86 8.12 -8.29 5.89
C ILE A 86 9.42 -9.08 5.74
N ILE A 87 9.88 -9.29 4.51
CA ILE A 87 11.13 -10.03 4.25
C ILE A 87 12.35 -9.25 4.73
N LYS A 88 12.46 -7.97 4.35
CA LYS A 88 13.62 -7.12 4.67
C LYS A 88 13.80 -6.98 6.18
N LEU A 89 12.71 -6.73 6.89
CA LEU A 89 12.71 -6.53 8.34
C LEU A 89 12.62 -7.87 9.10
N ARG A 90 12.56 -9.02 8.41
CA ARG A 90 12.40 -10.34 9.05
C ARG A 90 11.28 -10.31 10.10
N LEU A 91 10.09 -9.85 9.69
CA LEU A 91 8.92 -9.85 10.57
C LEU A 91 8.35 -11.26 10.65
N ASP A 92 8.26 -11.82 11.86
CA ASP A 92 7.58 -13.08 12.12
C ASP A 92 6.05 -12.90 12.08
N TRP A 93 5.53 -12.57 10.91
CA TRP A 93 4.09 -12.52 10.68
C TRP A 93 3.57 -13.91 10.34
N THR A 94 3.24 -14.69 11.38
CA THR A 94 2.44 -15.89 11.21
C THR A 94 1.01 -15.46 10.86
N ARG A 95 0.53 -15.94 9.71
CA ARG A 95 -0.83 -15.67 9.22
C ARG A 95 -1.85 -16.25 10.22
N GLY A 96 -2.22 -15.49 11.25
CA GLY A 96 -3.17 -15.95 12.26
C GLY A 96 -2.83 -15.63 13.71
N ALA A 97 -1.80 -14.83 14.01
CA ALA A 97 -1.65 -14.25 15.34
C ALA A 97 -2.83 -13.28 15.59
N ALA A 98 -3.95 -13.82 16.07
CA ALA A 98 -5.01 -13.03 16.64
C ALA A 98 -4.38 -12.16 17.75
N PRO A 99 -4.77 -10.88 17.88
CA PRO A 99 -4.29 -10.06 18.98
C PRO A 99 -4.56 -10.82 20.30
N PRO A 100 -3.66 -10.74 21.29
CA PRO A 100 -3.90 -11.36 22.58
C PRO A 100 -5.24 -10.84 23.08
N ARG A 101 -6.26 -11.70 23.08
CA ARG A 101 -7.56 -11.38 23.68
C ARG A 101 -7.22 -11.05 25.12
N THR A 102 -7.33 -9.78 25.51
CA THR A 102 -7.19 -9.40 26.90
C THR A 102 -8.12 -10.32 27.68
N PRO A 103 -7.63 -11.06 28.70
CA PRO A 103 -8.52 -11.87 29.51
C PRO A 103 -9.52 -10.88 30.10
N SER A 104 -10.79 -11.00 29.69
CA SER A 104 -11.89 -10.31 30.32
C SER A 104 -11.75 -10.59 31.80
N SER A 105 -11.42 -9.55 32.57
CA SER A 105 -11.32 -9.60 34.01
C SER A 105 -12.68 -10.02 34.53
N GLY A 106 -12.84 -11.33 34.71
CA GLY A 106 -14.01 -11.93 35.33
C GLY A 106 -13.99 -11.45 36.76
N SER A 107 -14.97 -10.60 37.08
CA SER A 107 -15.27 -10.17 38.43
C SER A 107 -15.57 -11.39 39.29
N THR A 108 -14.58 -11.88 40.03
CA THR A 108 -14.82 -12.73 41.20
C THR A 108 -15.37 -11.83 42.29
N GLY A 109 -16.69 -11.75 42.41
CA GLY A 109 -17.34 -11.24 43.61
C GLY A 109 -17.64 -12.40 44.56
N PRO A 110 -17.24 -12.36 45.84
CA PRO A 110 -17.70 -13.30 46.84
C PRO A 110 -18.97 -12.77 47.52
N SER A 111 -20.00 -13.59 47.66
CA SER A 111 -21.05 -13.49 48.69
C SER A 111 -21.69 -14.85 48.90
#